data_AF-A0A9E3Y6C1-F1
#
_entry.id   AF-A0A9E3Y6C1-F1
#
_cell.length_a   1.000
_cell.length_b   1.000
_cell.length_c   1.000
_cell.angle_alpha   90.00
_cell.angle_beta   90.00
_cell.angle_gamma   90.00
#
_symmetry.space_group_name_H-M   'P 1'
#
loop_
_entity.id
_entity.type
_entity.pdbx_description
1 polymer ?
#
loop_
_entity_poly.entity_id
_entity_poly.type
_entity_poly.pdbx_seq_one_letter_code
_entity_poly.pdbx_strand_id
1 'polypeptide(L)'
;VWRYHRGVELLGELARSGELGTVNGVRTTRTNWTSPRADVDSIWTLVPHDLTIGIEVLGEIPPPKAALAEVIDGRAVSLWAHLGGGGEPWLVVEASTRSAERRREVRVHGSLATATLIDDGSNTVVIAAGSELEPRLRSISFDPDPPLRRELAAWLEFIAGGDPPKSDGAEGLEVVRRIAELRTLAGLDSISS
;
A
#
# COMPACT_ATOMS: atom_id res chain seq x y z
N VAL A 1 -7.81 -7.22 -5.25
CA VAL A 1 -8.02 -7.53 -3.82
C VAL A 1 -7.91 -6.32 -2.87
N TRP A 2 -6.73 -5.69 -2.65
CA TRP A 2 -6.58 -4.68 -1.57
C TRP A 2 -7.44 -3.43 -1.70
N ARG A 3 -7.72 -2.97 -2.93
CA ARG A 3 -8.67 -1.87 -3.18
C ARG A 3 -10.13 -2.18 -2.84
N TYR A 4 -10.43 -3.46 -2.58
CA TYR A 4 -11.73 -3.91 -2.09
C TYR A 4 -11.72 -4.21 -0.58
N HIS A 5 -10.58 -4.00 0.10
CA HIS A 5 -10.49 -4.16 1.54
C HIS A 5 -11.11 -2.95 2.24
N ARG A 6 -12.15 -3.18 3.06
CA ARG A 6 -12.91 -2.10 3.72
C ARG A 6 -12.05 -1.11 4.49
N GLY A 7 -11.03 -1.59 5.20
CA GLY A 7 -10.09 -0.71 5.89
C GLY A 7 -9.29 0.20 4.94
N VAL A 8 -8.91 -0.28 3.75
CA VAL A 8 -8.18 0.54 2.76
C VAL A 8 -9.14 1.54 2.10
N GLU A 9 -10.37 1.12 1.79
CA GLU A 9 -11.42 2.02 1.30
C GLU A 9 -11.68 3.16 2.30
N LEU A 10 -11.81 2.83 3.59
CA LEU A 10 -12.01 3.80 4.66
C LEU A 10 -10.82 4.78 4.79
N LEU A 11 -9.58 4.30 4.64
CA LEU A 11 -8.42 5.20 4.60
C LEU A 11 -8.50 6.18 3.42
N GLY A 12 -8.92 5.72 2.23
CA GLY A 12 -9.15 6.59 1.07
C GLY A 12 -10.30 7.58 1.29
N GLU A 13 -11.39 7.16 1.93
CA GLU A 13 -12.51 8.04 2.30
C GLU A 13 -12.08 9.13 3.28
N LEU A 14 -11.30 8.77 4.32
CA LEU A 14 -10.74 9.73 5.29
C LEU A 14 -9.76 10.71 4.65
N ALA A 15 -8.96 10.23 3.69
CA ALA A 15 -8.07 11.09 2.90
C ALA A 15 -8.84 12.11 2.06
N ARG A 16 -9.96 11.70 1.45
CA ARG A 16 -10.80 12.57 0.61
C ARG A 16 -11.74 13.49 1.38
N SER A 17 -12.18 13.10 2.57
CA SER A 17 -13.17 13.87 3.36
C SER A 17 -12.60 15.15 3.97
N GLY A 18 -11.27 15.30 4.00
CA GLY A 18 -10.58 16.40 4.66
C GLY A 18 -10.47 16.24 6.18
N GLU A 19 -10.96 15.12 6.74
CA GLU A 19 -10.90 14.85 8.18
C GLU A 19 -9.45 14.73 8.70
N LEU A 20 -8.52 14.28 7.86
CA LEU A 20 -7.09 14.23 8.18
C LEU A 20 -6.37 15.56 7.91
N GLY A 21 -7.06 16.58 7.40
CA GLY A 21 -6.47 17.79 6.83
C GLY A 21 -5.87 17.53 5.45
N THR A 22 -4.80 18.25 5.11
CA THR A 22 -4.04 18.02 3.88
C THR A 22 -3.29 16.70 3.99
N VAL A 23 -3.50 15.79 3.04
CA VAL A 23 -2.78 14.51 3.01
C VAL A 23 -1.32 14.76 2.59
N ASN A 24 -0.40 14.43 3.48
CA ASN A 24 1.04 14.58 3.27
C ASN A 24 1.66 13.31 2.68
N GLY A 25 1.10 12.14 2.97
CA GLY A 25 1.58 10.89 2.39
C GLY A 25 1.05 9.63 3.04
N VAL A 26 1.51 8.48 2.54
CA VAL A 26 1.13 7.14 3.00
C VAL A 26 2.37 6.32 3.28
N ARG A 27 2.38 5.60 4.40
CA ARG A 27 3.39 4.59 4.71
C ARG A 27 2.73 3.22 4.72
N THR A 28 3.31 2.27 4.00
CA THR A 28 2.91 0.85 4.07
C THR A 28 4.06 0.02 4.63
N THR A 29 3.74 -0.91 5.52
CA THR A 29 4.67 -1.91 6.03
C THR A 29 4.06 -3.28 5.83
N ARG A 30 4.72 -4.10 5.02
CA ARG A 30 4.34 -5.47 4.70
C ARG A 30 5.54 -6.38 4.93
N THR A 31 5.65 -6.88 6.15
CA THR A 31 6.76 -7.74 6.56
C THR A 31 6.27 -9.07 7.09
N ASN A 32 7.01 -10.14 6.84
CA ASN A 32 6.83 -11.45 7.44
C ASN A 32 8.11 -12.29 7.29
N TRP A 33 8.11 -13.48 7.88
CA TRP A 33 9.12 -14.50 7.60
C TRP A 33 8.55 -15.43 6.52
N THR A 34 9.29 -15.62 5.43
CA THR A 34 8.95 -16.40 4.22
C THR A 34 8.00 -15.72 3.22
N SER A 35 8.22 -15.99 1.93
CA SER A 35 7.17 -15.98 0.91
C SER A 35 7.12 -17.39 0.32
N PRO A 36 5.95 -18.05 0.23
CA PRO A 36 5.83 -19.42 -0.24
C PRO A 36 6.05 -19.57 -1.77
N ARG A 37 6.49 -18.52 -2.47
CA ARG A 37 6.66 -18.50 -3.92
C ARG A 37 8.11 -18.74 -4.32
N ALA A 38 8.33 -19.66 -5.25
CA ALA A 38 9.68 -20.02 -5.73
C ALA A 38 10.04 -19.36 -7.07
N ASP A 39 9.03 -18.91 -7.80
CA ASP A 39 9.05 -18.41 -9.19
C ASP A 39 9.20 -16.90 -9.30
N VAL A 40 8.83 -16.14 -8.27
CA VAL A 40 8.96 -14.68 -8.20
C VAL A 40 9.62 -14.24 -6.90
N ASP A 41 10.37 -13.15 -6.95
CA ASP A 41 10.98 -12.57 -5.76
C ASP A 41 9.97 -11.80 -4.89
N SER A 42 10.41 -11.37 -3.71
CA SER A 42 9.53 -10.74 -2.72
C SER A 42 9.00 -9.39 -3.17
N ILE A 43 9.72 -8.67 -4.03
CA ILE A 43 9.29 -7.38 -4.56
C ILE A 43 8.04 -7.57 -5.41
N TRP A 44 8.08 -8.49 -6.38
CA TRP A 44 6.93 -8.78 -7.24
C TRP A 44 5.75 -9.38 -6.49
N THR A 45 5.99 -10.04 -5.36
CA THR A 45 4.94 -10.65 -4.55
C THR A 45 4.23 -9.63 -3.65
N LEU A 46 4.96 -8.68 -3.09
CA LEU A 46 4.46 -7.80 -2.04
C LEU A 46 4.10 -6.40 -2.56
N VAL A 47 5.02 -5.77 -3.28
CA VAL A 47 4.97 -4.34 -3.63
C VAL A 47 3.78 -3.94 -4.53
N PRO A 48 3.25 -4.79 -5.46
CA PRO A 48 2.04 -4.42 -6.20
C PRO A 48 0.89 -4.00 -5.29
N HIS A 49 0.76 -4.64 -4.12
CA HIS A 49 -0.30 -4.30 -3.16
C HIS A 49 -0.11 -2.91 -2.58
N ASP A 50 1.12 -2.58 -2.18
CA ASP A 50 1.48 -1.29 -1.61
C ASP A 50 1.23 -0.14 -2.59
N LEU A 51 1.57 -0.33 -3.87
CA LEU A 51 1.31 0.68 -4.91
C LEU A 51 -0.19 0.86 -5.17
N THR A 52 -0.98 -0.22 -5.16
CA THR A 52 -2.45 -0.10 -5.32
C THR A 52 -3.13 0.57 -4.12
N ILE A 53 -2.55 0.47 -2.91
CA ILE A 53 -2.98 1.26 -1.75
C ILE A 53 -2.66 2.73 -1.97
N GLY A 54 -1.49 3.04 -2.55
CA GLY A 54 -1.16 4.39 -3.03
C GLY A 54 -2.25 4.96 -3.93
N ILE A 55 -2.68 4.21 -4.95
CA ILE A 55 -3.78 4.62 -5.84
C ILE A 55 -5.08 4.88 -5.06
N GLU A 56 -5.47 3.98 -4.17
CA GLU A 56 -6.75 4.11 -3.43
C GLU A 56 -6.79 5.34 -2.51
N VAL A 57 -5.66 5.71 -1.91
CA VAL A 57 -5.57 6.78 -0.92
C VAL A 57 -5.14 8.12 -1.54
N LEU A 58 -4.15 8.10 -2.42
CA LEU A 58 -3.55 9.30 -3.03
C LEU A 58 -4.16 9.62 -4.41
N GLY A 59 -4.85 8.67 -5.04
CA GLY A 59 -5.40 8.79 -6.40
C GLY A 59 -4.42 8.40 -7.50
N GLU A 60 -3.13 8.25 -7.18
CA GLU A 60 -2.07 7.89 -8.13
C GLU A 60 -0.91 7.16 -7.42
N ILE A 61 0.05 6.68 -8.20
CA ILE A 61 1.34 6.21 -7.68
C ILE A 61 2.35 7.35 -7.87
N PRO A 62 2.83 8.00 -6.79
CA PRO A 62 3.84 9.03 -6.91
C PRO A 62 5.09 8.52 -7.64
N PRO A 63 5.88 9.38 -8.31
CA PRO A 63 7.07 8.94 -9.02
C PRO A 63 8.15 8.42 -8.04
N PRO A 64 8.80 7.28 -8.32
CA PRO A 64 9.91 6.76 -7.52
C PRO A 64 11.05 7.77 -7.37
N LYS A 65 11.58 7.90 -6.15
CA LYS A 65 12.71 8.80 -5.82
C LYS A 65 13.92 8.05 -5.31
N ALA A 66 13.72 7.03 -4.49
CA ALA A 66 14.80 6.21 -3.94
C ALA A 66 14.29 4.81 -3.61
N ALA A 67 15.18 3.82 -3.72
CA ALA A 67 14.88 2.46 -3.30
C ALA A 67 16.16 1.79 -2.79
N LEU A 68 16.00 0.91 -1.80
CA LEU A 68 17.03 0.01 -1.30
C LEU A 68 16.44 -1.39 -1.28
N ALA A 69 17.18 -2.37 -1.81
CA ALA A 69 16.80 -3.77 -1.73
C ALA A 69 17.82 -4.57 -0.94
N GLU A 70 17.32 -5.60 -0.26
CA GLU A 70 18.14 -6.66 0.29
C GLU A 70 18.09 -7.86 -0.65
N VAL A 71 19.25 -8.41 -0.98
CA VAL A 71 19.40 -9.56 -1.88
C VAL A 71 20.12 -10.68 -1.15
N ILE A 72 19.54 -11.88 -1.17
CA ILE A 72 20.12 -13.12 -0.64
C ILE A 72 20.15 -14.14 -1.77
N ASP A 73 21.31 -14.73 -2.03
CA ASP A 73 21.51 -15.72 -3.10
C ASP A 73 20.94 -15.28 -4.47
N GLY A 74 21.16 -14.01 -4.82
CA GLY A 74 20.71 -13.41 -6.07
C GLY A 74 19.21 -13.11 -6.13
N ARG A 75 18.46 -13.28 -5.04
CA ARG A 75 17.01 -12.99 -4.96
C ARG A 75 16.72 -11.84 -4.02
N ALA A 76 15.90 -10.88 -4.48
CA ALA A 76 15.44 -9.80 -3.63
C ALA A 76 14.45 -10.32 -2.57
N VAL A 77 14.75 -10.07 -1.30
CA VAL A 77 13.94 -10.52 -0.15
C VAL A 77 13.30 -9.37 0.62
N SER A 78 13.86 -8.15 0.48
CA SER A 78 13.32 -6.92 1.09
C SER A 78 13.46 -5.73 0.14
N LEU A 79 12.56 -4.76 0.25
CA LEU A 79 12.58 -3.47 -0.43
C LEU A 79 12.11 -2.38 0.53
N TRP A 80 12.87 -1.29 0.61
CA TRP A 80 12.44 -0.01 1.18
C TRP A 80 12.44 1.03 0.06
N ALA A 81 11.31 1.68 -0.17
CA ALA A 81 11.12 2.60 -1.28
C ALA A 81 10.50 3.91 -0.83
N HIS A 82 10.93 5.00 -1.46
CA HIS A 82 10.36 6.33 -1.33
C HIS A 82 9.91 6.83 -2.70
N LEU A 83 8.65 7.23 -2.79
CA LEU A 83 8.02 7.78 -3.99
C LEU A 83 7.40 9.15 -3.65
N GLY A 84 7.43 10.10 -4.59
CA GLY A 84 6.88 11.45 -4.39
C GLY A 84 7.68 12.32 -3.41
N GLY A 85 7.02 13.30 -2.81
CA GLY A 85 7.60 14.29 -1.89
C GLY A 85 7.96 15.62 -2.56
N GLY A 86 8.56 16.54 -1.80
CA GLY A 86 8.93 17.87 -2.32
C GLY A 86 7.76 18.86 -2.42
N GLY A 87 6.74 18.72 -1.57
CA GLY A 87 5.52 19.55 -1.57
C GLY A 87 4.28 18.80 -2.09
N GLU A 88 4.48 17.66 -2.73
CA GLU A 88 3.43 16.72 -3.12
C GLU A 88 3.35 15.52 -2.15
N PRO A 89 2.21 14.80 -2.10
CA PRO A 89 2.08 13.61 -1.28
C PRO A 89 3.15 12.56 -1.60
N TRP A 90 3.70 11.94 -0.57
CA TRP A 90 4.67 10.85 -0.71
C TRP A 90 4.06 9.48 -0.42
N LEU A 91 4.68 8.43 -0.96
CA LEU A 91 4.41 7.05 -0.61
C LEU A 91 5.73 6.39 -0.17
N VAL A 92 5.74 5.85 1.05
CA VAL A 92 6.86 5.07 1.59
C VAL A 92 6.44 3.61 1.74
N VAL A 93 7.20 2.70 1.14
CA VAL A 93 6.91 1.26 1.14
C VAL A 93 8.04 0.52 1.85
N GLU A 94 7.68 -0.34 2.79
CA GLU A 94 8.54 -1.37 3.36
C GLU A 94 7.94 -2.74 3.07
N ALA A 95 8.60 -3.52 2.24
CA ALA A 95 8.18 -4.88 1.88
C ALA A 95 9.31 -5.86 2.21
N SER A 96 9.07 -6.87 3.06
CA SER A 96 10.12 -7.84 3.41
C SER A 96 9.55 -9.21 3.74
N THR A 97 10.19 -10.26 3.21
CA THR A 97 9.94 -11.65 3.60
C THR A 97 11.00 -12.19 4.55
N ARG A 98 11.85 -11.30 5.09
CA ARG A 98 12.95 -11.61 6.00
C ARG A 98 12.80 -10.87 7.33
N SER A 99 11.58 -10.79 7.84
CA SER A 99 11.28 -10.22 9.15
C SER A 99 10.71 -11.27 10.10
N ALA A 100 11.24 -11.36 11.32
CA ALA A 100 10.68 -12.24 12.35
C ALA A 100 9.26 -11.81 12.76
N GLU A 101 8.96 -10.51 12.62
CA GLU A 101 7.66 -9.96 12.95
C GLU A 101 6.79 -9.83 11.69
N ARG A 102 5.60 -10.44 11.75
CA ARG A 102 4.57 -10.24 10.73
C ARG A 102 3.89 -8.89 10.99
N ARG A 103 4.03 -7.95 10.05
CA ARG A 103 3.32 -6.66 10.06
C ARG A 103 2.65 -6.40 8.72
N ARG A 104 1.42 -5.89 8.77
CA ARG A 104 0.63 -5.47 7.59
C ARG A 104 -0.10 -4.18 7.90
N GLU A 105 0.66 -3.11 7.99
CA GLU A 105 0.17 -1.78 8.36
C GLU A 105 0.02 -0.88 7.12
N VAL A 106 -1.05 -0.10 7.10
CA VAL A 106 -1.20 1.07 6.21
C VAL A 106 -1.48 2.29 7.07
N ARG A 107 -0.69 3.35 6.89
CA ARG A 107 -0.83 4.59 7.63
C ARG A 107 -0.90 5.78 6.68
N VAL A 108 -1.95 6.58 6.84
CA VAL A 108 -2.13 7.85 6.14
C VAL A 108 -1.71 8.99 7.07
N HIS A 109 -0.86 9.87 6.55
CA HIS A 109 -0.35 11.04 7.26
C HIS A 109 -1.04 12.29 6.71
N GLY A 110 -1.86 12.93 7.53
CA GLY A 110 -2.46 14.23 7.23
C GLY A 110 -1.88 15.34 8.11
N SER A 111 -2.17 16.59 7.77
CA SER A 111 -1.72 17.76 8.52
C SER A 111 -2.40 17.93 9.89
N LEU A 112 -3.57 17.31 10.11
CA LEU A 112 -4.32 17.39 11.36
C LEU A 112 -4.34 16.09 12.14
N ALA A 113 -4.21 14.95 11.46
CA ALA A 113 -4.32 13.63 12.06
C ALA A 113 -3.61 12.56 11.21
N THR A 114 -3.41 11.40 11.83
CA THR A 114 -3.04 10.16 11.14
C THR A 114 -4.19 9.17 11.19
N ALA A 115 -4.31 8.33 10.18
CA ALA A 115 -5.23 7.19 10.15
C ALA A 115 -4.46 5.91 9.87
N THR A 116 -4.64 4.89 10.69
CA THR A 116 -3.85 3.66 10.65
C THR A 116 -4.73 2.42 10.62
N LEU A 117 -4.58 1.61 9.59
CA LEU A 117 -5.00 0.21 9.57
C LEU A 117 -3.80 -0.63 10.04
N ILE A 118 -3.86 -1.15 11.26
CA ILE A 118 -2.71 -1.76 11.94
C ILE A 118 -2.34 -3.17 11.45
N ASP A 119 -3.33 -3.90 10.93
CA ASP A 119 -3.18 -5.26 10.41
C ASP A 119 -4.30 -5.54 9.40
N ASP A 120 -4.09 -6.49 8.51
CA ASP A 120 -5.06 -6.87 7.47
C ASP A 120 -6.16 -7.82 7.94
N GLY A 121 -6.06 -8.33 9.16
CA GLY A 121 -7.18 -8.93 9.89
C GLY A 121 -7.96 -7.92 10.74
N SER A 122 -7.50 -6.66 10.85
CA SER A 122 -8.21 -5.64 11.61
C SER A 122 -9.50 -5.23 10.91
N ASN A 123 -10.56 -5.01 11.71
CA ASN A 123 -11.82 -4.42 11.27
C ASN A 123 -11.95 -2.96 11.71
N THR A 124 -10.84 -2.33 12.09
CA THR A 124 -10.82 -0.99 12.66
C THR A 124 -9.66 -0.16 12.10
N VAL A 125 -9.94 1.09 11.75
CA VAL A 125 -8.96 2.15 11.50
C VAL A 125 -8.84 3.02 12.75
N VAL A 126 -7.62 3.21 13.24
CA VAL A 126 -7.32 4.08 14.38
C VAL A 126 -6.90 5.45 13.86
N ILE A 127 -7.53 6.51 14.37
CA ILE A 127 -7.22 7.89 14.05
C ILE A 127 -6.60 8.54 15.28
N ALA A 128 -5.42 9.12 15.09
CA ALA A 128 -4.70 9.87 16.11
C ALA A 128 -4.59 11.33 15.68
N ALA A 129 -5.10 12.24 16.52
CA ALA A 129 -5.09 13.68 16.30
C ALA A 129 -4.70 14.42 17.60
N GLY A 130 -4.46 15.72 17.52
CA GLY A 130 -4.06 16.54 18.68
C GLY A 130 -2.56 16.85 18.67
N SER A 131 -2.04 17.32 19.80
CA SER A 131 -0.63 17.64 19.95
C SER A 131 0.18 16.41 20.38
N GLU A 132 1.51 16.50 20.29
CA GLU A 132 2.40 15.45 20.81
C GLU A 132 2.20 15.20 22.31
N LEU A 133 1.82 16.23 23.06
CA LEU A 133 1.61 16.15 24.52
C LEU A 133 0.21 15.65 24.88
N GLU A 134 -0.78 15.84 24.00
CA GLU A 134 -2.18 15.48 24.24
C GLU A 134 -2.78 14.75 23.03
N PRO A 135 -2.33 13.51 22.74
CA PRO A 135 -2.88 12.73 21.64
C PRO A 135 -4.30 12.26 21.97
N ARG A 136 -5.21 12.44 21.01
CA ARG A 136 -6.57 11.90 21.04
C ARG A 136 -6.69 10.78 20.04
N LEU A 137 -6.96 9.58 20.55
CA LEU A 137 -7.18 8.39 19.75
C LEU A 137 -8.67 8.12 19.62
N ARG A 138 -9.12 7.83 18.40
CA ARG A 138 -10.45 7.29 18.14
C ARG A 138 -10.37 6.18 17.10
N SER A 139 -11.35 5.29 17.14
CA SER A 139 -11.41 4.12 16.26
C SER A 139 -12.68 4.17 15.41
N ILE A 140 -12.56 3.85 14.12
CA ILE A 140 -13.70 3.63 13.23
C ILE A 140 -13.69 2.15 12.85
N SER A 141 -14.74 1.43 13.22
CA SER A 141 -14.93 0.04 12.81
C SER A 141 -15.63 -0.04 11.46
N PHE A 142 -15.33 -1.08 10.70
CA PHE A 142 -15.93 -1.39 9.40
C PHE A 142 -16.26 -2.88 9.28
N ASP A 143 -17.08 -3.23 8.31
CA ASP A 143 -17.46 -4.63 8.03
C ASP A 143 -16.24 -5.43 7.55
N PRO A 144 -15.88 -6.57 8.19
CA PRO A 144 -14.77 -7.41 7.76
C PRO A 144 -15.07 -8.30 6.55
N ASP A 145 -16.12 -8.01 5.77
CA ASP A 145 -16.48 -8.74 4.56
C ASP A 145 -15.24 -9.02 3.67
N PRO A 146 -14.94 -10.31 3.35
CA PRO A 146 -13.70 -10.68 2.71
C PRO A 146 -13.44 -9.90 1.41
N PRO A 147 -12.27 -9.25 1.25
CA PRO A 147 -11.98 -8.43 0.07
C PRO A 147 -12.12 -9.18 -1.26
N LEU A 148 -11.76 -10.48 -1.28
CA LEU A 148 -11.92 -11.32 -2.46
C LEU A 148 -13.40 -11.55 -2.82
N ARG A 149 -14.28 -11.68 -1.83
CA ARG A 149 -15.73 -11.79 -2.08
C ARG A 149 -16.25 -10.51 -2.73
N ARG A 150 -15.84 -9.35 -2.20
CA ARG A 150 -16.23 -8.03 -2.70
C ARG A 150 -15.74 -7.80 -4.13
N GLU A 151 -14.50 -8.19 -4.43
CA GLU A 151 -13.94 -8.12 -5.78
C GLU A 151 -14.70 -9.01 -6.78
N LEU A 152 -15.02 -10.25 -6.39
CA LEU A 152 -15.82 -11.15 -7.23
C LEU A 152 -17.24 -10.62 -7.45
N ALA A 153 -17.87 -10.04 -6.42
CA ALA A 153 -19.18 -9.42 -6.55
C ALA A 153 -19.16 -8.25 -7.54
N ALA A 154 -18.19 -7.34 -7.43
CA ALA A 154 -18.01 -6.22 -8.37
C ALA A 154 -17.78 -6.72 -9.80
N TRP A 155 -17.02 -7.81 -9.97
CA TRP A 155 -16.84 -8.42 -11.29
C TRP A 155 -18.13 -9.01 -11.86
N LEU A 156 -18.94 -9.69 -11.04
CA LEU A 156 -20.25 -10.22 -11.45
C LEU A 156 -21.22 -9.09 -11.85
N GLU A 157 -21.20 -7.97 -11.14
CA GLU A 157 -22.00 -6.78 -11.47
C GLU A 157 -21.55 -6.17 -12.81
N PHE A 158 -20.24 -6.06 -13.04
CA PHE A 158 -19.71 -5.54 -14.30
C PHE A 158 -20.13 -6.38 -15.51
N ILE A 159 -20.00 -7.72 -15.44
CA ILE A 159 -20.42 -8.59 -16.56
C ILE A 159 -21.94 -8.60 -16.77
N ALA A 160 -22.72 -8.19 -15.76
CA ALA A 160 -24.16 -7.99 -15.86
C ALA A 160 -24.54 -6.60 -16.43
N GLY A 161 -23.57 -5.78 -16.83
CA GLY A 161 -23.78 -4.45 -17.43
C GLY A 161 -23.65 -3.29 -16.44
N GLY A 162 -23.11 -3.53 -15.24
CA GLY A 162 -22.78 -2.49 -14.26
C GLY A 162 -21.51 -1.70 -14.58
N ASP A 163 -21.09 -0.88 -13.62
CA ASP A 163 -19.87 -0.08 -13.71
C ASP A 163 -18.60 -0.94 -13.82
N PRO A 164 -17.52 -0.43 -14.44
CA PRO A 164 -16.25 -1.14 -14.52
C PRO A 164 -15.68 -1.42 -13.12
N PRO A 165 -14.93 -2.52 -12.95
CA PRO A 165 -14.25 -2.81 -11.69
C PRO A 165 -13.24 -1.70 -11.37
N LYS A 166 -12.92 -1.54 -10.08
CA LYS A 166 -12.02 -0.49 -9.58
C LYS A 166 -10.63 -0.46 -10.24
N SER A 167 -10.19 -1.58 -10.80
CA SER A 167 -8.86 -1.70 -11.41
C SER A 167 -8.97 -2.18 -12.84
N ASP A 168 -8.23 -1.51 -13.72
CA ASP A 168 -8.16 -1.79 -15.15
C ASP A 168 -6.73 -2.21 -15.59
N GLY A 169 -6.58 -2.50 -16.88
CA GLY A 169 -5.30 -2.89 -17.45
C GLY A 169 -4.26 -1.76 -17.48
N ALA A 170 -4.70 -0.50 -17.53
CA ALA A 170 -3.79 0.66 -17.54
C ALA A 170 -3.16 0.86 -16.16
N GLU A 171 -3.96 0.75 -15.09
CA GLU A 171 -3.46 0.72 -13.71
C GLU A 171 -2.49 -0.43 -13.50
N GLY A 172 -2.82 -1.63 -14.00
CA GLY A 172 -1.94 -2.80 -13.91
C GLY A 172 -0.58 -2.56 -14.58
N LEU A 173 -0.56 -1.94 -15.75
CA LEU A 173 0.67 -1.57 -16.45
C LEU A 173 1.49 -0.51 -15.69
N GLU A 174 0.83 0.48 -15.10
CA GLU A 174 1.50 1.51 -14.29
C GLU A 174 2.15 0.91 -13.04
N VAL A 175 1.46 0.00 -12.33
CA VAL A 175 2.04 -0.74 -11.20
C VAL A 175 3.31 -1.49 -11.61
N VAL A 176 3.27 -2.21 -12.73
CA VAL A 176 4.45 -2.94 -13.25
C VAL A 176 5.59 -1.98 -13.59
N ARG A 177 5.29 -0.86 -14.26
CA ARG A 177 6.27 0.18 -14.61
C ARG A 177 6.94 0.75 -13.37
N ARG A 178 6.17 1.12 -12.36
CA ARG A 178 6.66 1.68 -11.09
C ARG A 178 7.53 0.69 -10.33
N ILE A 179 7.19 -0.60 -10.33
CA ILE A 179 8.04 -1.64 -9.74
C ILE A 179 9.36 -1.77 -10.50
N ALA A 180 9.34 -1.76 -11.84
CA ALA A 180 10.56 -1.80 -12.62
C ALA A 180 11.50 -0.62 -12.30
N GLU A 181 10.97 0.60 -12.25
CA GLU A 181 11.72 1.80 -11.85
C GLU A 181 12.32 1.68 -10.43
N LEU A 182 11.54 1.16 -9.47
CA LEU A 182 12.02 0.91 -8.11
C LEU A 182 13.15 -0.12 -8.06
N ARG A 183 13.07 -1.17 -8.89
CA ARG A 183 14.14 -2.18 -9.00
C ARG A 183 15.41 -1.60 -9.59
N THR A 184 15.30 -0.75 -10.61
CA THR A 184 16.44 -0.01 -11.17
C THR A 184 17.09 0.85 -10.10
N LEU A 185 16.30 1.65 -9.36
CA LEU A 185 16.80 2.50 -8.28
C LEU A 185 17.46 1.69 -7.14
N ALA A 186 16.98 0.48 -6.89
CA ALA A 186 17.54 -0.43 -5.90
C ALA A 186 18.78 -1.22 -6.39
N GLY A 187 19.24 -1.00 -7.63
CA GLY A 187 20.40 -1.69 -8.20
C GLY A 187 20.16 -3.15 -8.56
N LEU A 188 18.90 -3.56 -8.79
CA LEU A 188 18.54 -4.94 -9.11
C LEU A 188 18.62 -5.29 -10.59
N ASP A 189 18.78 -4.27 -11.46
CA ASP A 189 18.90 -4.44 -12.91
C ASP A 189 20.36 -4.55 -13.38
N SER A 190 21.33 -4.41 -12.47
CA SER A 190 22.74 -4.72 -12.74
C SER A 190 23.03 -6.19 -12.43
N ILE A 191 22.71 -7.06 -13.40
CA ILE A 191 23.42 -8.33 -13.50
C ILE A 191 24.82 -7.96 -14.00
N SER A 192 25.81 -8.01 -13.12
CA SER A 192 27.21 -7.96 -13.49
C SER A 192 27.49 -9.04 -14.54
N SER A 193 27.90 -8.57 -15.71
CA SER A 193 28.61 -9.29 -16.76
C SER A 193 29.78 -10.12 -16.24
#